data_AF-A0AAV4NJ12-F1
#
_entry.id   AF-A0AAV4NJ12-F1
#
_cell.length_a   1.000
_cell.length_b   1.000
_cell.length_c   1.000
_cell.angle_alpha   90.00
_cell.angle_beta   90.00
_cell.angle_gamma   90.00
#
_symmetry.space_group_name_H-M   'P 1'
#
loop_
_entity.id
_entity.type
_entity.pdbx_description
1 polymer ?
#
loop_
_entity_poly.entity_id
_entity_poly.type
_entity_poly.pdbx_seq_one_letter_code
_entity_poly.pdbx_strand_id
1 'polypeptide(L)'
;MAMLDSDTPADRNLASLQRFLYLGDDFHPYPRSVAYPFSLERTQLIKEFEEKGLESEILKEIKHAYKFGYHLGYEPLIFTLALLGHSSKIRIKEEALKVASEICTSAGMLLTFVHIYKDISKPSKGWGRAHRRFLIRWYNEKDAKDLAKEVTKVKSCHKWTHKDVLCMAHVKAKHAGNAAVLKYLVKGLEVAQKDCGSEPDAVPILDYLKGVYEVCHSTDPENVARLVEVHDLCLEHIPSKLLKSKEVSLCIIPRIPLHNLLELLPQFNKAGLLKPNSPHYRNGKNSNKILPGKPIVRQSTPELDEALQNLHLSSFKNVRHMEKHT
;
A
#
# COMPACT_ATOMS: atom_id res chain seq x y z
N MET A 1 16.38 -36.84 30.73
CA MET A 1 15.49 -35.83 31.33
C MET A 1 15.94 -34.48 30.80
N ALA A 2 15.26 -33.74 29.95
CA ALA A 2 13.95 -33.85 29.31
C ALA A 2 14.09 -33.42 27.84
N MET A 3 13.18 -33.91 26.99
CA MET A 3 13.14 -33.64 25.55
C MET A 3 13.13 -32.14 25.26
N LEU A 4 14.07 -31.70 24.41
CA LEU A 4 14.02 -30.38 23.78
C LEU A 4 13.20 -30.50 22.50
N ASP A 5 12.00 -29.92 22.61
CA ASP A 5 11.16 -29.35 21.56
C ASP A 5 10.75 -30.26 20.41
N SER A 6 9.53 -30.76 20.57
CA SER A 6 8.63 -31.22 19.52
C SER A 6 8.30 -30.09 18.56
N ASP A 7 9.25 -29.74 17.67
CA ASP A 7 8.96 -28.92 16.50
C ASP A 7 8.04 -29.76 15.60
N THR A 8 6.73 -29.55 15.69
CA THR A 8 5.81 -30.34 14.86
C THR A 8 6.01 -29.93 13.40
N PRO A 9 5.84 -30.84 12.43
CA PRO A 9 5.94 -30.49 11.02
C PRO A 9 5.00 -29.33 10.60
N ALA A 10 3.91 -29.11 11.34
CA ALA A 10 2.99 -28.00 11.15
C ALA A 10 3.64 -26.65 11.49
N ASP A 11 4.39 -26.56 12.59
CA ASP A 11 5.05 -25.33 13.04
C ASP A 11 6.14 -24.88 12.05
N ARG A 12 6.90 -25.83 11.49
CA ARG A 12 7.92 -25.55 10.46
C ARG A 12 7.30 -25.06 9.14
N ASN A 13 6.16 -25.61 8.74
CA ASN A 13 5.45 -25.17 7.53
C ASN A 13 4.93 -23.75 7.70
N LEU A 14 4.34 -23.44 8.87
CA LEU A 14 3.85 -22.10 9.19
C LEU A 14 4.98 -21.06 9.19
N ALA A 15 6.12 -21.36 9.81
CA ALA A 15 7.29 -20.47 9.82
C ALA A 15 7.81 -20.19 8.40
N SER A 16 7.85 -21.21 7.54
CA SER A 16 8.24 -21.06 6.13
C SER A 16 7.26 -20.18 5.35
N LEU A 17 5.96 -20.34 5.59
CA LEU A 17 4.93 -19.50 4.99
C LEU A 17 5.06 -18.04 5.44
N GLN A 18 5.18 -17.80 6.74
CA GLN A 18 5.35 -16.44 7.30
C GLN A 18 6.59 -15.76 6.72
N ARG A 19 7.69 -16.50 6.63
CA ARG A 19 8.93 -16.03 5.98
C ARG A 19 8.69 -15.67 4.51
N PHE A 20 8.00 -16.52 3.76
CA PHE A 20 7.67 -16.24 2.36
C PHE A 20 6.77 -15.01 2.21
N LEU A 21 5.75 -14.86 3.06
CA LEU A 21 4.86 -13.69 3.04
C LEU A 21 5.60 -12.39 3.43
N TYR A 22 6.62 -12.49 4.28
CA TYR A 22 7.44 -11.35 4.69
C TYR A 22 8.49 -10.94 3.65
N LEU A 23 9.21 -11.90 3.08
CA LEU A 23 10.37 -11.67 2.19
C LEU A 23 10.06 -11.82 0.69
N GLY A 24 9.02 -12.59 0.33
CA GLY A 24 8.74 -13.02 -1.04
C GLY A 24 9.72 -14.06 -1.59
N ASP A 25 10.54 -14.68 -0.72
CA ASP A 25 11.56 -15.68 -1.09
C ASP A 25 11.62 -16.78 -0.03
N ASP A 26 11.38 -18.02 -0.46
CA ASP A 26 11.44 -19.25 0.33
C ASP A 26 12.82 -19.93 0.27
N PHE A 27 13.65 -19.62 -0.73
CA PHE A 27 14.95 -20.26 -0.95
C PHE A 27 16.10 -19.50 -0.29
N HIS A 28 16.08 -18.17 -0.34
CA HIS A 28 17.22 -17.36 0.10
C HIS A 28 17.08 -16.85 1.53
N PRO A 29 18.19 -16.84 2.30
CA PRO A 29 18.21 -16.25 3.63
C PRO A 29 17.86 -14.75 3.62
N TYR A 30 18.15 -14.06 2.52
CA TYR A 30 17.90 -12.62 2.31
C TYR A 30 17.48 -12.34 0.86
N PRO A 31 16.74 -11.24 0.60
CA PRO A 31 16.36 -10.85 -0.76
C PRO A 31 17.61 -10.58 -1.62
N ARG A 32 17.75 -11.24 -2.77
CA ARG A 32 18.90 -11.05 -3.67
C ARG A 32 18.85 -9.74 -4.47
N SER A 33 17.69 -9.11 -4.58
CA SER A 33 17.47 -7.90 -5.40
C SER A 33 16.28 -7.10 -4.90
N VAL A 34 16.27 -5.80 -5.20
CA VAL A 34 15.10 -4.91 -5.08
C VAL A 34 14.08 -5.16 -6.21
N ALA A 35 14.47 -5.88 -7.26
CA ALA A 35 13.63 -6.19 -8.40
C ALA A 35 12.68 -7.36 -8.11
N TYR A 36 11.39 -7.12 -8.34
CA TYR A 36 10.28 -8.05 -8.15
C TYR A 36 10.54 -9.47 -8.67
N PRO A 37 10.76 -10.47 -7.80
CA PRO A 37 11.13 -11.81 -8.22
C PRO A 37 9.98 -12.80 -8.00
N PHE A 38 8.77 -12.49 -8.46
CA PHE A 38 7.69 -13.49 -8.44
C PHE A 38 7.75 -14.33 -9.72
N SER A 39 8.59 -15.37 -9.70
CA SER A 39 8.56 -16.41 -10.72
C SER A 39 7.66 -17.55 -10.26
N LEU A 40 7.01 -18.23 -11.22
CA LEU A 40 6.25 -19.45 -10.94
C LEU A 40 7.15 -20.56 -10.35
N GLU A 41 8.46 -20.48 -10.53
CA GLU A 41 9.44 -21.39 -9.93
C GLU A 41 9.52 -21.22 -8.41
N ARG A 42 9.29 -20.00 -7.89
CA ARG A 42 9.28 -19.66 -6.46
C ARG A 42 7.93 -19.89 -5.78
N THR A 43 7.07 -20.72 -6.39
CA THR A 43 5.75 -21.09 -5.85
C THR A 43 5.75 -22.49 -5.24
N GLN A 44 6.90 -23.14 -5.11
CA GLN A 44 6.99 -24.52 -4.67
C GLN A 44 6.37 -24.71 -3.29
N LEU A 45 6.69 -23.82 -2.33
CA LEU A 45 6.05 -23.84 -1.01
C LEU A 45 4.53 -23.75 -1.10
N ILE A 46 3.99 -22.84 -1.91
CA ILE A 46 2.53 -22.69 -2.05
C ILE A 46 1.89 -23.92 -2.69
N LYS A 47 2.53 -24.52 -3.70
CA LYS A 47 2.08 -25.77 -4.33
C LYS A 47 2.03 -26.92 -3.33
N GLU A 48 3.05 -27.07 -2.49
CA GLU A 48 3.07 -28.09 -1.44
C GLU A 48 1.91 -27.92 -0.45
N PHE A 49 1.54 -26.68 -0.13
CA PHE A 49 0.37 -26.40 0.69
C PHE A 49 -0.96 -26.70 -0.02
N GLU A 50 -1.05 -26.42 -1.33
CA GLU A 50 -2.23 -26.77 -2.15
C GLU A 50 -2.43 -28.29 -2.25
N GLU A 51 -1.34 -29.05 -2.38
CA GLU A 51 -1.35 -30.52 -2.38
C GLU A 51 -1.80 -31.10 -1.03
N LYS A 52 -1.41 -30.46 0.08
CA LYS A 52 -1.83 -30.82 1.44
C LYS A 52 -3.24 -30.33 1.82
N GLY A 53 -3.89 -29.51 0.98
CA GLY A 53 -5.21 -28.95 1.26
C GLY A 53 -5.23 -27.87 2.35
N LEU A 54 -4.11 -27.15 2.53
CA LEU A 54 -3.92 -26.13 3.57
C LEU A 54 -4.16 -24.70 3.06
N GLU A 55 -4.89 -24.51 1.97
CA GLU A 55 -5.09 -23.19 1.35
C GLU A 55 -5.85 -22.22 2.27
N SER A 56 -6.76 -22.76 3.10
CA SER A 56 -7.47 -21.96 4.11
C SER A 56 -6.54 -21.41 5.19
N GLU A 57 -5.45 -22.11 5.52
CA GLU A 57 -4.44 -21.62 6.46
C GLU A 57 -3.61 -20.51 5.84
N ILE A 58 -3.24 -20.65 4.56
CA ILE A 58 -2.57 -19.58 3.81
C ILE A 58 -3.39 -18.29 3.83
N LEU A 59 -4.69 -18.38 3.53
CA LEU A 59 -5.58 -17.21 3.52
C LEU A 59 -5.72 -16.57 4.91
N LYS A 60 -5.73 -17.37 5.99
CA LYS A 60 -5.72 -16.86 7.37
C LYS A 60 -4.42 -16.12 7.67
N GLU A 61 -3.27 -16.69 7.30
CA GLU A 61 -1.97 -16.08 7.57
C GLU A 61 -1.78 -14.80 6.75
N ILE A 62 -2.25 -14.75 5.50
CA ILE A 62 -2.23 -13.52 4.69
C ILE A 62 -3.03 -12.40 5.37
N LYS A 63 -4.22 -12.71 5.90
CA LYS A 63 -5.03 -11.72 6.66
C LYS A 63 -4.33 -11.28 7.93
N HIS A 64 -3.73 -12.22 8.65
CA HIS A 64 -2.96 -11.96 9.86
C HIS A 64 -1.78 -11.02 9.55
N ALA A 65 -0.95 -11.37 8.57
CA ALA A 65 0.20 -10.56 8.15
C ALA A 65 -0.21 -9.14 7.71
N TYR A 66 -1.28 -9.00 6.92
CA TYR A 66 -1.79 -7.70 6.52
C TYR A 66 -2.28 -6.86 7.70
N LYS A 67 -3.07 -7.45 8.60
CA LYS A 67 -3.66 -6.73 9.75
C LYS A 67 -2.61 -6.25 10.75
N PHE A 68 -1.59 -7.07 11.00
CA PHE A 68 -0.55 -6.77 12.00
C PHE A 68 0.71 -6.14 11.39
N GLY A 69 0.76 -5.94 10.07
CA GLY A 69 1.91 -5.35 9.38
C GLY A 69 3.14 -6.25 9.35
N TYR A 70 2.96 -7.58 9.42
CA TYR A 70 4.06 -8.55 9.30
C TYR A 70 4.41 -8.80 7.83
N HIS A 71 4.77 -7.75 7.12
CA HIS A 71 5.23 -7.80 5.73
C HIS A 71 6.17 -6.63 5.43
N LEU A 72 7.17 -6.82 4.56
CA LEU A 72 8.00 -5.72 4.07
C LEU A 72 7.31 -4.91 2.96
N GLY A 73 6.49 -5.58 2.17
CA GLY A 73 5.72 -5.00 1.07
C GLY A 73 4.45 -5.81 0.88
N TYR A 74 3.50 -5.27 0.10
CA TYR A 74 2.22 -5.93 -0.12
C TYR A 74 2.29 -7.02 -1.19
N GLU A 75 3.35 -7.02 -1.99
CA GLU A 75 3.43 -7.79 -3.22
C GLU A 75 3.53 -9.30 -2.99
N PRO A 76 4.23 -9.84 -1.96
CA PRO A 76 4.14 -11.26 -1.63
C PRO A 76 2.71 -11.71 -1.27
N LEU A 77 1.98 -10.86 -0.53
CA LEU A 77 0.59 -11.13 -0.15
C LEU A 77 -0.31 -11.14 -1.40
N ILE A 78 -0.20 -10.11 -2.24
CA ILE A 78 -0.93 -9.97 -3.49
C ILE A 78 -0.60 -11.13 -4.45
N PHE A 79 0.66 -11.53 -4.52
CA PHE A 79 1.12 -12.64 -5.35
C PHE A 79 0.46 -13.95 -4.94
N THR A 80 0.47 -14.25 -3.64
CA THR A 80 -0.13 -15.47 -3.10
C THR A 80 -1.65 -15.47 -3.31
N LEU A 81 -2.31 -14.33 -3.12
CA LEU A 81 -3.74 -14.18 -3.40
C LEU A 81 -4.08 -14.35 -4.88
N ALA A 82 -3.24 -13.85 -5.79
CA ALA A 82 -3.44 -14.00 -7.22
C ALA A 82 -3.29 -15.46 -7.65
N LEU A 83 -2.33 -16.20 -7.06
CA LEU A 83 -2.13 -17.63 -7.29
C LEU A 83 -3.36 -18.44 -6.84
N LEU A 84 -3.80 -18.25 -5.59
CA LEU A 84 -5.00 -18.91 -5.06
C LEU A 84 -6.28 -18.48 -5.79
N GLY A 85 -6.35 -17.21 -6.23
CA GLY A 85 -7.43 -16.68 -7.07
C GLY A 85 -7.48 -17.30 -8.47
N HIS A 86 -6.40 -17.93 -8.92
CA HIS A 86 -6.36 -18.70 -10.16
C HIS A 86 -6.59 -20.21 -9.96
N SER A 87 -6.71 -20.70 -8.72
CA SER A 87 -6.87 -22.12 -8.39
C SER A 87 -8.01 -22.82 -9.15
N SER A 88 -7.87 -24.11 -9.43
CA SER A 88 -8.92 -24.94 -10.03
C SER A 88 -10.10 -25.13 -9.07
N LYS A 89 -9.86 -25.07 -7.76
CA LYS A 89 -10.87 -25.23 -6.70
C LYS A 89 -11.70 -23.95 -6.58
N ILE A 90 -12.98 -24.01 -6.98
CA ILE A 90 -13.88 -22.84 -7.02
C ILE A 90 -14.00 -22.15 -5.65
N ARG A 91 -14.14 -22.94 -4.57
CA ARG A 91 -14.24 -22.41 -3.20
C ARG A 91 -13.03 -21.55 -2.82
N ILE A 92 -11.82 -22.07 -3.04
CA ILE A 92 -10.58 -21.35 -2.72
C ILE A 92 -10.42 -20.10 -3.58
N LYS A 93 -10.74 -20.21 -4.88
CA LYS A 93 -10.72 -19.07 -5.81
C LYS A 93 -11.62 -17.93 -5.32
N GLU A 94 -12.85 -18.23 -4.93
CA GLU A 94 -13.80 -17.20 -4.47
C GLU A 94 -13.38 -16.62 -3.12
N GLU A 95 -12.86 -17.45 -2.21
CA GLU A 95 -12.35 -17.00 -0.91
C GLU A 95 -11.12 -16.09 -1.08
N ALA A 96 -10.15 -16.49 -1.90
CA ALA A 96 -8.95 -15.69 -2.20
C ALA A 96 -9.30 -14.33 -2.80
N LEU A 97 -10.24 -14.26 -3.76
CA LEU A 97 -10.68 -12.99 -4.34
C LEU A 97 -11.48 -12.12 -3.35
N LYS A 98 -12.16 -12.73 -2.38
CA LYS A 98 -12.77 -12.01 -1.27
C LYS A 98 -11.70 -11.39 -0.37
N VAL A 99 -10.67 -12.15 0.02
CA VAL A 99 -9.53 -11.63 0.79
C VAL A 99 -8.79 -10.55 0.01
N ALA A 100 -8.59 -10.72 -1.30
CA ALA A 100 -8.01 -9.70 -2.16
C ALA A 100 -8.82 -8.40 -2.18
N SER A 101 -10.15 -8.47 -2.02
CA SER A 101 -10.99 -7.26 -1.91
C SER A 101 -10.76 -6.51 -0.61
N GLU A 102 -10.42 -7.22 0.47
CA GLU A 102 -10.10 -6.62 1.77
C GLU A 102 -8.69 -5.99 1.77
N ILE A 103 -7.75 -6.57 1.02
CA ILE A 103 -6.34 -6.15 1.02
C ILE A 103 -6.04 -5.11 -0.06
N CYS A 104 -6.50 -5.33 -1.30
CA CYS A 104 -6.18 -4.47 -2.44
C CYS A 104 -7.02 -3.19 -2.42
N THR A 105 -6.92 -2.40 -1.36
CA THR A 105 -7.74 -1.20 -1.15
C THR A 105 -7.23 0.01 -1.92
N SER A 106 -5.93 0.09 -2.23
CA SER A 106 -5.35 1.19 -3.02
C SER A 106 -5.27 0.88 -4.52
N ALA A 107 -5.21 1.92 -5.35
CA ALA A 107 -5.04 1.78 -6.79
C ALA A 107 -3.75 1.05 -7.18
N GLY A 108 -2.65 1.32 -6.46
CA GLY A 108 -1.38 0.63 -6.67
C GLY A 108 -1.51 -0.87 -6.46
N MET A 109 -2.06 -1.29 -5.31
CA MET A 109 -2.25 -2.72 -4.99
C MET A 109 -3.17 -3.42 -5.99
N LEU A 110 -4.26 -2.77 -6.43
CA LEU A 110 -5.14 -3.32 -7.46
C LEU A 110 -4.40 -3.56 -8.77
N LEU A 111 -3.65 -2.58 -9.26
CA LEU A 111 -2.94 -2.67 -10.54
C LEU A 111 -1.80 -3.71 -10.47
N THR A 112 -1.12 -3.80 -9.33
CA THR A 112 -0.16 -4.89 -9.04
C THR A 112 -0.85 -6.25 -9.07
N PHE A 113 -2.03 -6.39 -8.44
CA PHE A 113 -2.81 -7.63 -8.51
C PHE A 113 -3.16 -7.99 -9.96
N VAL A 114 -3.65 -7.04 -10.77
CA VAL A 114 -4.00 -7.28 -12.18
C VAL A 114 -2.78 -7.73 -12.99
N HIS A 115 -1.64 -7.06 -12.80
CA HIS A 115 -0.39 -7.43 -13.47
C HIS A 115 0.00 -8.87 -13.16
N ILE A 116 0.06 -9.22 -11.87
CA ILE A 116 0.45 -10.55 -11.42
C ILE A 116 -0.56 -11.61 -11.87
N TYR A 117 -1.86 -11.35 -11.67
CA TYR A 117 -2.93 -12.28 -12.04
C TYR A 117 -2.90 -12.57 -13.54
N LYS A 118 -2.60 -11.57 -14.37
CA LYS A 118 -2.45 -11.74 -15.83
C LYS A 118 -1.27 -12.63 -16.18
N ASP A 119 -0.15 -12.48 -15.49
CA ASP A 119 1.05 -13.30 -15.72
C ASP A 119 0.84 -14.75 -15.28
N ILE A 120 0.26 -14.98 -14.11
CA ILE A 120 -0.10 -16.32 -13.60
C ILE A 120 -1.10 -17.02 -14.52
N SER A 121 -2.02 -16.25 -15.12
CA SER A 121 -3.07 -16.82 -15.96
C SER A 121 -2.57 -17.37 -17.31
N LYS A 122 -1.31 -17.16 -17.71
CA LYS A 122 -0.80 -17.62 -19.02
C LYS A 122 -0.79 -19.17 -19.08
N PRO A 123 -1.20 -19.78 -20.22
CA PRO A 123 -1.52 -19.17 -21.51
C PRO A 123 -2.97 -18.66 -21.65
N SER A 124 -3.81 -18.80 -20.64
CA SER A 124 -5.20 -18.33 -20.68
C SER A 124 -5.31 -16.80 -20.71
N LYS A 125 -6.51 -16.29 -21.03
CA LYS A 125 -6.76 -14.84 -21.07
C LYS A 125 -6.72 -14.18 -19.69
N GLY A 126 -7.05 -14.90 -18.60
CA GLY A 126 -7.08 -14.34 -17.22
C GLY A 126 -8.30 -13.49 -16.86
N TRP A 127 -9.34 -13.43 -17.72
CA TRP A 127 -10.53 -12.57 -17.53
C TRP A 127 -11.80 -13.37 -17.21
N GLY A 128 -11.67 -14.36 -16.34
CA GLY A 128 -12.78 -15.19 -15.87
C GLY A 128 -13.87 -14.37 -15.17
N ARG A 129 -15.08 -14.95 -15.01
CA ARG A 129 -16.22 -14.29 -14.37
C ARG A 129 -15.90 -13.82 -12.95
N ALA A 130 -15.24 -14.65 -12.14
CA ALA A 130 -14.89 -14.31 -10.75
C ALA A 130 -13.92 -13.12 -10.66
N HIS A 131 -12.83 -13.14 -11.44
CA HIS A 131 -11.86 -12.04 -11.49
C HIS A 131 -12.51 -10.73 -11.98
N ARG A 132 -13.35 -10.78 -13.03
CA ARG A 132 -14.10 -9.60 -13.47
C ARG A 132 -15.03 -9.05 -12.39
N ARG A 133 -15.75 -9.91 -11.65
CA ARG A 133 -16.60 -9.47 -10.52
C ARG A 133 -15.78 -8.76 -9.46
N PHE A 134 -14.61 -9.30 -9.10
CA PHE A 134 -13.68 -8.67 -8.16
C PHE A 134 -13.28 -7.25 -8.61
N LEU A 135 -12.87 -7.09 -9.86
CA LEU A 135 -12.48 -5.78 -10.41
C LEU A 135 -13.66 -4.81 -10.48
N ILE A 136 -14.82 -5.27 -10.96
CA ILE A 136 -16.05 -4.46 -11.03
C ILE A 136 -16.45 -3.97 -9.64
N ARG A 137 -16.31 -4.82 -8.63
CA ARG A 137 -16.62 -4.50 -7.23
C ARG A 137 -15.73 -3.39 -6.72
N TRP A 138 -14.42 -3.47 -6.95
CA TRP A 138 -13.44 -2.47 -6.50
C TRP A 138 -13.79 -1.04 -6.96
N TYR A 139 -14.18 -0.86 -8.22
CA TYR A 139 -14.55 0.47 -8.75
C TYR A 139 -15.95 0.94 -8.32
N ASN A 140 -16.83 0.05 -7.88
CA ASN A 140 -18.24 0.39 -7.59
C ASN A 140 -18.56 0.48 -6.09
N GLU A 141 -17.78 -0.15 -5.21
CA GLU A 141 -18.02 -0.10 -3.76
C GLU A 141 -17.30 1.05 -3.07
N LYS A 142 -16.32 1.66 -3.73
CA LYS A 142 -15.71 2.89 -3.24
C LYS A 142 -16.63 4.07 -3.44
N ASP A 143 -16.62 4.98 -2.47
CA ASP A 143 -17.20 6.32 -2.63
C ASP A 143 -16.56 7.03 -3.83
N ALA A 144 -17.34 7.84 -4.53
CA ALA A 144 -16.90 8.49 -5.76
C ALA A 144 -15.68 9.41 -5.52
N LYS A 145 -15.63 10.11 -4.39
CA LYS A 145 -14.53 11.02 -4.03
C LYS A 145 -13.26 10.24 -3.71
N ASP A 146 -13.38 9.18 -2.92
CA ASP A 146 -12.24 8.31 -2.59
C ASP A 146 -11.73 7.57 -3.82
N LEU A 147 -12.62 7.13 -4.71
CA LEU A 147 -12.26 6.55 -5.99
C LEU A 147 -11.48 7.55 -6.84
N ALA A 148 -11.97 8.79 -6.95
CA ALA A 148 -11.28 9.85 -7.69
C ALA A 148 -9.87 10.10 -7.11
N LYS A 149 -9.73 10.18 -5.78
CA LYS A 149 -8.44 10.33 -5.11
C LYS A 149 -7.47 9.19 -5.43
N GLU A 150 -7.93 7.94 -5.33
CA GLU A 150 -7.08 6.76 -5.58
C GLU A 150 -6.59 6.69 -7.04
N VAL A 151 -7.49 6.88 -8.00
CA VAL A 151 -7.15 6.73 -9.43
C VAL A 151 -6.34 7.89 -9.98
N THR A 152 -6.42 9.08 -9.37
CA THR A 152 -5.56 10.22 -9.73
C THR A 152 -4.20 10.16 -9.05
N LYS A 153 -4.13 9.59 -7.84
CA LYS A 153 -2.88 9.36 -7.12
C LYS A 153 -1.99 8.35 -7.83
N VAL A 154 -2.54 7.21 -8.25
CA VAL A 154 -1.81 6.18 -8.99
C VAL A 154 -2.44 5.98 -10.38
N LYS A 155 -2.01 6.79 -11.35
CA LYS A 155 -2.54 6.75 -12.72
C LYS A 155 -2.25 5.42 -13.44
N SER A 156 -1.09 4.82 -13.14
CA SER A 156 -0.66 3.55 -13.68
C SER A 156 0.33 2.85 -12.75
N CYS A 157 0.40 1.53 -12.84
CA CYS A 157 1.37 0.70 -12.12
C CYS A 157 1.67 -0.55 -12.95
N HIS A 158 2.92 -1.01 -12.99
CA HIS A 158 3.36 -2.16 -13.80
C HIS A 158 2.87 -2.13 -15.26
N LYS A 159 2.86 -0.94 -15.89
CA LYS A 159 2.34 -0.69 -17.26
C LYS A 159 0.84 -0.91 -17.45
N TRP A 160 0.09 -1.14 -16.37
CA TRP A 160 -1.37 -1.15 -16.39
C TRP A 160 -1.93 0.22 -16.03
N THR A 161 -2.92 0.67 -16.78
CA THR A 161 -3.72 1.85 -16.46
C THR A 161 -5.11 1.44 -15.98
N HIS A 162 -5.80 2.32 -15.25
CA HIS A 162 -7.21 2.08 -14.91
C HIS A 162 -8.08 1.90 -16.17
N LYS A 163 -7.79 2.61 -17.26
CA LYS A 163 -8.50 2.46 -18.55
C LYS A 163 -8.40 1.02 -19.08
N ASP A 164 -7.24 0.39 -18.98
CA ASP A 164 -7.06 -1.00 -19.41
C ASP A 164 -7.94 -1.95 -18.60
N VAL A 165 -7.92 -1.79 -17.27
CA VAL A 165 -8.73 -2.61 -16.35
C VAL A 165 -10.23 -2.42 -16.61
N LEU A 166 -10.69 -1.18 -16.76
CA LEU A 166 -12.09 -0.85 -17.02
C LEU A 166 -12.58 -1.49 -18.33
N CYS A 167 -11.78 -1.39 -19.39
CA CYS A 167 -12.10 -1.98 -20.70
C CYS A 167 -12.13 -3.52 -20.64
N MET A 168 -11.13 -4.15 -20.03
CA MET A 168 -11.04 -5.62 -20.00
C MET A 168 -12.04 -6.26 -19.03
N ALA A 169 -12.34 -5.62 -17.91
CA ALA A 169 -13.34 -6.11 -16.95
C ALA A 169 -14.78 -5.74 -17.33
N HIS A 170 -14.97 -4.86 -18.32
CA HIS A 170 -16.28 -4.31 -18.72
C HIS A 170 -17.03 -3.66 -17.54
N VAL A 171 -16.32 -2.80 -16.80
CA VAL A 171 -16.89 -2.16 -15.62
C VAL A 171 -17.98 -1.16 -16.03
N LYS A 172 -19.16 -1.30 -15.42
CA LYS A 172 -20.26 -0.33 -15.49
C LYS A 172 -20.44 0.30 -14.12
N ALA A 173 -20.60 1.62 -14.09
CA ALA A 173 -20.84 2.36 -12.87
C ALA A 173 -22.24 2.04 -12.33
N LYS A 174 -22.35 1.91 -11.00
CA LYS A 174 -23.65 1.80 -10.30
C LYS A 174 -24.25 3.15 -9.94
N HIS A 175 -23.41 4.17 -9.72
CA HIS A 175 -23.79 5.49 -9.22
C HIS A 175 -23.24 6.59 -10.14
N ALA A 176 -23.92 7.74 -10.18
CA ALA A 176 -23.56 8.87 -11.04
C ALA A 176 -22.15 9.41 -10.77
N GLY A 177 -21.76 9.54 -9.49
CA GLY A 177 -20.41 9.96 -9.10
C GLY A 177 -19.31 9.03 -9.65
N ASN A 178 -19.44 7.71 -9.46
CA ASN A 178 -18.49 6.74 -10.01
C ASN A 178 -18.53 6.76 -11.54
N ALA A 179 -19.69 6.98 -12.16
CA ALA A 179 -19.82 7.11 -13.61
C ALA A 179 -18.95 8.25 -14.15
N ALA A 180 -18.94 9.40 -13.47
CA ALA A 180 -18.09 10.54 -13.84
C ALA A 180 -16.59 10.19 -13.77
N VAL A 181 -16.13 9.51 -12.71
CA VAL A 181 -14.74 9.06 -12.57
C VAL A 181 -14.35 8.07 -13.68
N LEU A 182 -15.19 7.06 -13.90
CA LEU A 182 -14.95 6.02 -14.90
C LEU A 182 -14.91 6.63 -16.31
N LYS A 183 -15.80 7.59 -16.60
CA LYS A 183 -15.82 8.32 -17.86
C LYS A 183 -14.56 9.16 -18.04
N TYR A 184 -14.14 9.88 -17.01
CA TYR A 184 -12.89 10.65 -17.01
C TYR A 184 -11.68 9.77 -17.34
N LEU A 185 -11.57 8.59 -16.72
CA LEU A 185 -10.44 7.67 -16.96
C LEU A 185 -10.39 7.13 -18.39
N VAL A 186 -11.54 6.91 -19.02
CA VAL A 186 -11.61 6.31 -20.37
C VAL A 186 -11.58 7.35 -21.48
N LYS A 187 -12.23 8.51 -21.28
CA LYS A 187 -12.51 9.52 -22.31
C LYS A 187 -11.93 10.91 -22.02
N GLY A 188 -11.46 11.18 -20.81
CA GLY A 188 -10.93 12.48 -20.40
C GLY A 188 -11.96 13.41 -19.77
N LEU A 189 -11.49 14.57 -19.29
CA LEU A 189 -12.25 15.53 -18.49
C LEU A 189 -13.38 16.21 -19.25
N GLU A 190 -13.12 16.69 -20.47
CA GLU A 190 -14.10 17.43 -21.27
C GLU A 190 -15.37 16.61 -21.52
N VAL A 191 -15.19 15.34 -21.89
CA VAL A 191 -16.31 14.42 -22.14
C VAL A 191 -17.04 14.08 -20.83
N ALA A 192 -16.31 13.91 -19.73
CA ALA A 192 -16.92 13.63 -18.43
C ALA A 192 -17.77 14.82 -17.93
N GLN A 193 -17.30 16.06 -18.12
CA GLN A 193 -18.04 17.27 -17.77
C GLN A 193 -19.30 17.44 -18.63
N LYS A 194 -19.20 17.19 -19.94
CA LYS A 194 -20.35 17.29 -20.84
C LYS A 194 -21.44 16.28 -20.51
N ASP A 195 -21.07 15.03 -20.25
CA ASP A 195 -22.02 13.93 -20.10
C ASP A 195 -22.55 13.78 -18.67
N CYS A 196 -21.77 14.18 -17.65
CA CYS A 196 -22.11 13.98 -16.24
C CYS A 196 -22.25 15.29 -15.45
N GLY A 197 -21.96 16.46 -16.04
CA GLY A 197 -21.95 17.75 -15.33
C GLY A 197 -23.31 18.22 -14.82
N SER A 198 -24.41 17.66 -15.33
CA SER A 198 -25.77 17.98 -14.86
C SER A 198 -26.18 17.21 -13.60
N GLU A 199 -25.45 16.14 -13.25
CA GLU A 199 -25.80 15.27 -12.12
C GLU A 199 -25.24 15.83 -10.81
N PRO A 200 -26.07 16.06 -9.77
CA PRO A 200 -25.63 16.74 -8.53
C PRO A 200 -24.51 15.99 -7.81
N ASP A 201 -24.55 14.65 -7.82
CA ASP A 201 -23.53 13.81 -7.19
C ASP A 201 -22.20 13.80 -7.96
N ALA A 202 -22.21 14.16 -9.25
CA ALA A 202 -21.03 14.17 -10.10
C ALA A 202 -20.31 15.53 -10.10
N VAL A 203 -21.02 16.63 -9.86
CA VAL A 203 -20.46 17.99 -9.82
C VAL A 203 -19.22 18.11 -8.90
N PRO A 204 -19.26 17.73 -7.61
CA PRO A 204 -18.10 17.87 -6.73
C PRO A 204 -16.92 16.97 -7.16
N ILE A 205 -17.21 15.85 -7.80
CA ILE A 205 -16.21 14.91 -8.30
C ILE A 205 -15.51 15.50 -9.54
N LEU A 206 -16.28 16.08 -10.46
CA LEU A 206 -15.76 16.75 -11.65
C LEU A 206 -14.94 17.99 -11.29
N ASP A 207 -15.33 18.73 -10.25
CA ASP A 207 -14.57 19.86 -9.73
C ASP A 207 -13.21 19.42 -9.17
N TYR A 208 -13.18 18.35 -8.36
CA TYR A 208 -11.93 17.75 -7.90
C TYR A 208 -11.03 17.29 -9.07
N LEU A 209 -11.59 16.58 -10.05
CA LEU A 209 -10.86 16.10 -11.22
C LEU A 209 -10.32 17.25 -12.08
N LYS A 210 -11.06 18.36 -12.15
CA LYS A 210 -10.62 19.59 -12.79
C LYS A 210 -9.43 20.21 -12.04
N GLY A 211 -9.49 20.29 -10.71
CA GLY A 211 -8.37 20.74 -9.88
C GLY A 211 -7.09 19.92 -10.11
N VAL A 212 -7.21 18.58 -10.15
CA VAL A 212 -6.08 17.69 -10.49
C VAL A 212 -5.53 17.98 -11.90
N TYR A 213 -6.42 18.16 -12.88
CA TYR A 213 -6.03 18.49 -14.25
C TYR A 213 -5.29 19.83 -14.33
N GLU A 214 -5.79 20.87 -13.67
CA GLU A 214 -5.17 22.20 -13.63
C GLU A 214 -3.79 22.16 -12.99
N VAL A 215 -3.61 21.45 -11.87
CA VAL A 215 -2.29 21.29 -11.24
C VAL A 215 -1.30 20.59 -12.17
N CYS A 216 -1.72 19.57 -12.90
CA CYS A 216 -0.84 18.86 -13.83
C CYS A 216 -0.34 19.74 -15.01
N HIS A 217 -1.12 20.75 -15.39
CA HIS A 217 -0.82 21.62 -16.55
C HIS A 217 -0.33 23.02 -16.16
N SER A 218 -0.37 23.36 -14.88
CA SER A 218 0.11 24.65 -14.39
C SER A 218 1.63 24.67 -14.26
N THR A 219 2.22 25.83 -14.52
CA THR A 219 3.63 26.14 -14.29
C THR A 219 3.82 27.13 -13.14
N ASP A 220 2.73 27.65 -12.57
CA ASP A 220 2.75 28.67 -11.54
C ASP A 220 2.70 28.04 -10.14
N PRO A 221 3.75 28.21 -9.31
CA PRO A 221 3.79 27.65 -7.96
C PRO A 221 2.68 28.15 -7.04
N GLU A 222 2.26 29.42 -7.15
CA GLU A 222 1.25 30.01 -6.26
C GLU A 222 -0.14 29.44 -6.56
N ASN A 223 -0.52 29.39 -7.84
CA ASN A 223 -1.77 28.75 -8.23
C ASN A 223 -1.80 27.26 -7.86
N VAL A 224 -0.69 26.53 -7.99
CA VAL A 224 -0.62 25.12 -7.57
C VAL A 224 -0.78 24.98 -6.05
N ALA A 225 -0.13 25.83 -5.25
CA ALA A 225 -0.30 25.84 -3.80
C ALA A 225 -1.78 26.06 -3.41
N ARG A 226 -2.45 27.03 -4.04
CA ARG A 226 -3.88 27.28 -3.84
C ARG A 226 -4.74 26.06 -4.19
N LEU A 227 -4.51 25.42 -5.34
CA LEU A 227 -5.27 24.24 -5.78
C LEU A 227 -5.05 23.04 -4.85
N VAL A 228 -3.84 22.86 -4.32
CA VAL A 228 -3.53 21.82 -3.33
C VAL A 228 -4.34 22.03 -2.05
N GLU A 229 -4.50 23.28 -1.60
CA GLU A 229 -5.29 23.59 -0.42
C GLU A 229 -6.80 23.42 -0.64
N VAL A 230 -7.32 23.89 -1.78
CA VAL A 230 -8.76 23.83 -2.10
C VAL A 230 -9.24 22.39 -2.27
N HIS A 231 -8.49 21.56 -3.01
CA HIS A 231 -8.92 20.21 -3.36
C HIS A 231 -8.30 19.11 -2.48
N ASP A 232 -7.48 19.48 -1.50
CA ASP A 232 -6.76 18.55 -0.62
C ASP A 232 -5.93 17.52 -1.41
N LEU A 233 -5.05 18.03 -2.28
CA LEU A 233 -4.27 17.20 -3.19
C LEU A 233 -3.02 16.60 -2.53
N CYS A 234 -2.76 15.33 -2.85
CA CYS A 234 -1.56 14.61 -2.42
C CYS A 234 -0.30 14.93 -3.26
N LEU A 235 0.85 14.49 -2.75
CA LEU A 235 2.17 14.67 -3.34
C LEU A 235 2.25 14.19 -4.79
N GLU A 236 1.63 13.05 -5.09
CA GLU A 236 1.67 12.40 -6.40
C GLU A 236 0.98 13.21 -7.51
N HIS A 237 0.13 14.17 -7.14
CA HIS A 237 -0.51 15.07 -8.10
C HIS A 237 0.39 16.22 -8.54
N ILE A 238 1.46 16.52 -7.79
CA ILE A 238 2.26 17.71 -8.00
C ILE A 238 3.34 17.44 -9.06
N PRO A 239 3.46 18.31 -10.09
CA PRO A 239 4.54 18.21 -11.06
C PRO A 239 5.92 18.28 -10.40
N SER A 240 6.82 17.36 -10.75
CA SER A 240 8.14 17.26 -10.11
C SER A 240 8.99 18.53 -10.21
N LYS A 241 8.76 19.36 -11.23
CA LYS A 241 9.42 20.66 -11.40
C LYS A 241 9.02 21.65 -10.31
N LEU A 242 7.75 21.61 -9.89
CA LEU A 242 7.17 22.53 -8.90
C LEU A 242 7.43 22.11 -7.46
N LEU A 243 7.77 20.82 -7.21
CA LEU A 243 8.22 20.36 -5.89
C LEU A 243 9.53 21.02 -5.42
N LYS A 244 10.22 21.80 -6.27
CA LYS A 244 11.39 22.59 -5.88
C LYS A 244 11.01 23.96 -5.29
N SER A 245 9.80 24.45 -5.57
CA SER A 245 9.29 25.70 -5.02
C SER A 245 9.05 25.53 -3.52
N LYS A 246 9.35 26.59 -2.76
CA LYS A 246 9.15 26.61 -1.32
C LYS A 246 7.66 26.69 -0.98
N GLU A 247 6.92 27.45 -1.74
CA GLU A 247 5.48 27.70 -1.61
C GLU A 247 4.72 26.37 -1.70
N VAL A 248 4.94 25.61 -2.78
CA VAL A 248 4.30 24.29 -2.98
C VAL A 248 4.77 23.29 -1.92
N SER A 249 6.06 23.29 -1.57
CA SER A 249 6.60 22.40 -0.54
C SER A 249 5.96 22.64 0.83
N LEU A 250 5.75 23.90 1.23
CA LEU A 250 5.13 24.24 2.51
C LEU A 250 3.66 23.80 2.58
N CYS A 251 2.91 23.91 1.48
CA CYS A 251 1.53 23.43 1.43
C CYS A 251 1.44 21.90 1.50
N ILE A 252 2.41 21.17 0.92
CA ILE A 252 2.33 19.71 0.86
C ILE A 252 2.88 19.00 2.11
N ILE A 253 3.87 19.56 2.80
CA ILE A 253 4.49 18.94 4.00
C ILE A 253 3.47 18.43 5.03
N PRO A 254 2.43 19.19 5.42
CA PRO A 254 1.43 18.72 6.39
C PRO A 254 0.59 17.53 5.92
N ARG A 255 0.57 17.26 4.61
CA ARG A 255 -0.26 16.23 3.95
C ARG A 255 0.55 14.97 3.59
N ILE A 256 1.87 14.98 3.80
CA ILE A 256 2.76 13.87 3.44
C ILE A 256 2.86 12.88 4.62
N PRO A 257 2.65 11.57 4.38
CA PRO A 257 2.94 10.54 5.38
C PRO A 257 4.41 10.57 5.83
N LEU A 258 4.66 10.30 7.11
CA LEU A 258 6.00 10.43 7.69
C LEU A 258 7.10 9.69 6.92
N HIS A 259 6.84 8.46 6.45
CA HIS A 259 7.83 7.68 5.69
C HIS A 259 8.23 8.38 4.38
N ASN A 260 7.26 8.91 3.62
CA ASN A 260 7.53 9.71 2.41
C ASN A 260 8.26 11.01 2.75
N LEU A 261 7.97 11.61 3.91
CA LEU A 261 8.65 12.83 4.33
C LEU A 261 10.15 12.60 4.53
N LEU A 262 10.54 11.45 5.10
CA LEU A 262 11.95 11.08 5.31
C LEU A 262 12.71 10.99 3.98
N GLU A 263 12.09 10.42 2.95
CA GLU A 263 12.69 10.33 1.60
C GLU A 263 12.86 11.70 0.93
N LEU A 264 11.98 12.66 1.26
CA LEU A 264 12.00 14.02 0.69
C LEU A 264 12.88 15.01 1.46
N LEU A 265 13.43 14.64 2.62
CA LEU A 265 14.32 15.51 3.42
C LEU A 265 15.48 16.09 2.60
N PRO A 266 16.20 15.32 1.75
CA PRO A 266 17.29 15.87 0.95
C PRO A 266 16.81 16.98 -0.01
N GLN A 267 15.58 16.83 -0.54
CA GLN A 267 14.98 17.82 -1.41
C GLN A 267 14.58 19.10 -0.65
N PHE A 268 13.96 18.97 0.51
CA PHE A 268 13.60 20.13 1.33
C PHE A 268 14.81 20.88 1.88
N ASN A 269 15.91 20.17 2.16
CA ASN A 269 17.18 20.80 2.49
C ASN A 269 17.75 21.60 1.30
N LYS A 270 17.73 21.03 0.09
CA LYS A 270 18.13 21.74 -1.14
C LYS A 270 17.27 22.98 -1.41
N ALA A 271 15.96 22.90 -1.15
CA ALA A 271 15.04 24.04 -1.24
C ALA A 271 15.28 25.10 -0.14
N GLY A 272 16.11 24.81 0.86
CA GLY A 272 16.47 25.73 1.93
C GLY A 272 15.46 25.80 3.08
N LEU A 273 14.48 24.91 3.13
CA LEU A 273 13.46 24.88 4.18
C LEU A 273 14.04 24.43 5.52
N LEU A 274 15.01 23.51 5.48
CA LEU A 274 15.64 22.91 6.67
C LEU A 274 16.94 23.60 7.11
N LYS A 275 17.29 24.75 6.51
CA LYS A 275 18.52 25.48 6.87
C LYS A 275 18.38 26.14 8.25
N PRO A 276 19.45 26.21 9.07
CA PRO A 276 19.39 26.73 10.44
C PRO A 276 18.86 28.17 10.60
N ASN A 277 18.92 28.97 9.55
CA ASN A 277 18.47 30.37 9.52
C ASN A 277 17.11 30.56 8.83
N SER A 278 16.43 29.49 8.40
CA SER A 278 15.10 29.61 7.82
C SER A 278 14.09 29.98 8.92
N PRO A 279 13.07 30.81 8.63
CA PRO A 279 12.00 31.11 9.60
C PRO A 279 11.29 29.83 10.09
N HIS A 280 11.22 28.81 9.23
CA HIS A 280 10.60 27.51 9.53
C HIS A 280 11.45 26.66 10.49
N TYR A 281 12.77 26.74 10.44
CA TYR A 281 13.67 26.09 11.40
C TYR A 281 13.70 26.82 12.75
N ARG A 282 13.61 28.15 12.75
CA ARG A 282 13.55 28.96 13.98
C ARG A 282 12.27 28.72 14.80
N ASN A 283 11.13 28.52 14.16
CA ASN A 283 9.89 28.16 14.86
C ASN A 283 9.97 26.78 15.52
N GLY A 284 10.69 25.82 14.93
CA GLY A 284 10.97 24.52 15.58
C GLY A 284 11.89 24.61 16.80
N LYS A 285 12.82 25.59 16.83
CA LYS A 285 13.61 25.92 18.03
C LYS A 285 12.81 26.66 19.09
N ASN A 286 11.84 27.48 18.70
CA ASN A 286 10.95 28.19 19.63
C ASN A 286 9.83 27.29 20.18
N SER A 287 9.37 26.28 19.44
CA SER A 287 8.53 25.20 19.98
C SER A 287 9.34 24.21 20.83
N ASN A 288 10.66 24.12 20.60
CA ASN A 288 11.64 23.58 21.54
C ASN A 288 12.13 24.63 22.56
N LYS A 289 11.24 25.51 23.04
CA LYS A 289 11.21 25.69 24.50
C LYS A 289 10.71 24.38 25.11
N ILE A 290 11.58 23.37 25.10
CA ILE A 290 11.70 22.51 26.26
C ILE A 290 11.93 23.53 27.38
N LEU A 291 10.89 23.78 28.18
CA LEU A 291 10.98 24.60 29.36
C LEU A 291 12.31 24.23 30.06
N PRO A 292 13.13 25.18 30.53
CA PRO A 292 14.17 24.82 31.48
C PRO A 292 13.46 24.33 32.74
N GLY A 293 13.15 23.04 32.76
CA GLY A 293 12.12 22.46 33.60
C GLY A 293 12.32 20.97 33.71
N LYS A 294 13.42 20.60 34.38
CA LYS A 294 13.88 19.24 34.74
C LYS A 294 14.10 18.28 33.56
N PRO A 295 15.09 17.38 33.66
CA PRO A 295 15.16 16.24 32.74
C PRO A 295 13.80 15.55 32.72
N ILE A 296 13.39 15.04 31.56
CA ILE A 296 12.21 14.18 31.43
C ILE A 296 12.46 12.99 32.35
N VAL A 297 11.96 13.08 33.58
CA VAL A 297 11.82 11.95 34.47
C VAL A 297 10.79 11.09 33.76
N ARG A 298 11.22 9.91 33.29
CA ARG A 298 10.28 8.87 32.87
C ARG A 298 9.20 8.80 33.95
N GLN A 299 7.94 8.92 33.58
CA GLN A 299 6.88 8.48 34.49
C GLN A 299 7.06 6.96 34.60
N SER A 300 7.80 6.54 35.62
CA SER A 300 7.93 5.15 36.03
C SER A 300 6.57 4.73 36.54
N THR A 301 5.69 4.26 35.67
CA THR A 301 4.59 3.43 36.11
C THR A 301 5.17 2.04 36.38
N PRO A 302 4.95 1.45 37.57
CA PRO A 302 5.48 0.12 37.91
C PRO A 302 5.13 -0.92 36.85
N GLU A 303 3.95 -0.78 36.24
CA GLU A 303 3.43 -1.64 35.18
C GLU A 303 4.25 -1.57 33.88
N LEU A 304 4.77 -0.40 33.51
CA LEU A 304 5.57 -0.22 32.30
C LEU A 304 7.01 -0.68 32.53
N ASP A 305 7.55 -0.45 33.72
CA ASP A 305 8.87 -0.95 34.11
C ASP A 305 8.87 -2.48 34.27
N GLU A 306 7.79 -3.06 34.80
CA GLU A 306 7.57 -4.51 34.85
C GLU A 306 7.40 -5.10 33.44
N ALA A 307 6.64 -4.44 32.54
CA ALA A 307 6.51 -4.86 31.15
C ALA A 307 7.85 -4.82 30.40
N LEU A 308 8.66 -3.78 30.62
CA LEU A 308 9.99 -3.65 30.03
C LEU A 308 11.00 -4.63 30.64
N GLN A 309 10.95 -4.88 31.95
CA GLN A 309 11.76 -5.92 32.59
C GLN A 309 11.38 -7.30 32.08
N ASN A 310 10.10 -7.59 31.89
CA ASN A 310 9.64 -8.86 31.34
C ASN A 310 10.10 -9.03 29.88
N LEU A 311 10.07 -7.97 29.06
CA LEU A 311 10.60 -7.95 27.69
C LEU A 311 12.13 -8.12 27.62
N HIS A 312 12.84 -7.50 28.57
CA HIS A 312 14.29 -7.60 28.65
C HIS A 312 14.68 -9.00 29.15
N LEU A 313 14.07 -9.50 30.22
CA LEU A 313 14.32 -10.85 30.77
C LEU A 313 13.91 -11.96 29.80
N SER A 314 12.87 -11.78 28.98
CA SER A 314 12.54 -12.74 27.90
C SER A 314 13.61 -12.76 26.80
N SER A 315 14.27 -11.63 26.55
CA SER A 315 15.36 -11.53 25.57
C SER A 315 16.67 -12.16 26.06
N PHE A 316 16.90 -12.19 27.38
CA PHE A 316 18.09 -12.82 27.98
C PHE A 316 17.92 -14.30 28.34
N LYS A 317 16.68 -14.80 28.53
CA LYS A 317 16.44 -16.24 28.77
C LYS A 317 16.75 -17.14 27.56
N ASN A 318 16.86 -16.57 26.35
CA ASN A 318 17.18 -17.31 25.12
C ASN A 318 18.65 -17.32 24.73
N VAL A 319 19.55 -16.74 25.54
CA VAL A 319 21.00 -16.89 25.34
C VAL A 319 21.49 -17.99 26.27
N ARG A 320 21.40 -19.25 25.82
CA ARG A 320 22.09 -20.36 26.50
C ARG A 320 23.59 -20.11 26.44
N HIS A 321 24.22 -20.00 27.60
CA HIS A 321 25.66 -20.07 27.75
C HIS A 321 26.16 -21.37 27.10
N MET A 322 26.93 -21.25 26.01
CA MET A 322 27.81 -22.34 25.60
C MET A 322 28.97 -22.40 26.60
N GLU A 323 28.91 -23.35 27.53
CA GLU A 323 30.05 -23.71 28.35
C GLU A 323 31.13 -24.33 27.47
N LYS A 324 32.36 -23.80 27.60
CA LYS A 324 33.56 -24.36 26.97
C LYS A 324 33.90 -25.67 27.67
N HIS A 325 33.80 -26.78 26.94
CA HIS A 325 34.50 -28.01 27.34
C HIS A 325 35.95 -27.94 26.83
N THR A 326 36.86 -28.03 27.80
CA THR A 326 38.28 -28.40 27.65
C THR A 326 38.46 -29.73 26.93
#